data_AF-D5UPZ7-F1
#
_entry.id   AF-D5UPZ7-F1
#
_cell.length_a   1.000
_cell.length_b   1.000
_cell.length_c   1.000
_cell.angle_alpha   90.00
_cell.angle_beta   90.00
_cell.angle_gamma   90.00
#
_symmetry.space_group_name_H-M   'P 1'
#
loop_
_entity.id
_entity.type
_entity.pdbx_description
1 polymer ?
#
loop_
_entity_poly.entity_id
_entity_poly.type
_entity_poly.pdbx_seq_one_letter_code
_entity_poly.pdbx_strand_id
1 'polypeptide(L)'
;MAAEDGSGLGLRGQTAGETKPPQCLYTPFGKNFSRASDGSDWNLYYAASVGYTGPDGSRVTVTVDRQRVGSDVVALTTSWMSTCGTYDRAFPTFANPQVRNQRVTTAFTREQTTSGVQTYRFVASSRSLDDATTGKPLPSGAGVTRVLLARVRSVVFTVEATGKIGYADLDAMLATAIANAEAAPR
;
A
#
# COMPACT_ATOMS: atom_id res chain seq x y z
N MET A 1 22.90 -18.85 26.63
CA MET A 1 21.54 -18.35 26.89
C MET A 1 21.17 -17.44 25.76
N ALA A 2 20.27 -17.90 24.90
CA ALA A 2 19.67 -17.13 23.82
C ALA A 2 18.36 -16.56 24.36
N ALA A 3 18.35 -15.27 24.68
CA ALA A 3 17.17 -14.46 24.94
C ALA A 3 17.68 -13.05 25.21
N GLU A 4 17.48 -12.11 24.28
CA GLU A 4 17.06 -10.73 24.63
C GLU A 4 16.83 -9.81 23.42
N ASP A 5 17.20 -10.21 22.22
CA ASP A 5 17.17 -9.30 21.06
C ASP A 5 16.20 -9.72 19.94
N GLY A 6 15.36 -10.74 20.16
CA GLY A 6 14.25 -11.11 19.25
C GLY A 6 14.68 -11.47 17.82
N SER A 7 15.99 -11.55 17.60
CA SER A 7 16.67 -11.67 16.31
C SER A 7 16.49 -13.05 15.66
N GLY A 8 16.01 -14.04 16.42
CA GLY A 8 15.69 -15.39 15.94
C GLY A 8 14.22 -15.65 15.56
N LEU A 9 13.30 -14.70 15.74
CA LEU A 9 11.85 -14.95 15.53
C LEU A 9 11.29 -14.48 14.17
N GLY A 10 12.12 -13.96 13.26
CA GLY A 10 11.64 -13.53 11.94
C GLY A 10 10.65 -12.35 11.97
N LEU A 11 10.52 -11.65 13.11
CA LEU A 11 9.57 -10.55 13.34
C LEU A 11 10.06 -9.19 12.80
N ARG A 12 11.00 -9.17 11.84
CA ARG A 12 11.36 -7.91 11.17
C ARG A 12 10.20 -7.51 10.27
N GLY A 13 9.40 -6.55 10.74
CA GLY A 13 8.29 -5.95 10.00
C GLY A 13 6.90 -6.18 10.59
N GLN A 14 6.72 -7.11 11.54
CA GLN A 14 5.48 -7.18 12.30
C GLN A 14 5.48 -6.04 13.33
N THR A 15 4.68 -5.01 13.10
CA THR A 15 4.34 -4.12 14.23
C THR A 15 3.56 -4.95 15.23
N ALA A 16 3.96 -4.90 16.51
CA ALA A 16 3.29 -5.64 17.56
C ALA A 16 1.77 -5.39 17.43
N GLY A 17 1.00 -6.47 17.22
CA GLY A 17 -0.47 -6.43 17.11
C GLY A 17 -1.04 -6.65 15.70
N GLU A 18 -0.23 -6.68 14.65
CA GLU A 18 -0.71 -7.11 13.33
C GLU A 18 -0.83 -8.64 13.26
N THR A 19 -2.03 -9.18 13.01
CA THR A 19 -2.24 -10.65 12.79
C THR A 19 -1.85 -11.09 11.38
N LYS A 20 -1.19 -10.20 10.65
CA LYS A 20 -0.87 -10.36 9.24
C LYS A 20 0.28 -11.36 9.09
N PRO A 21 0.14 -12.40 8.25
CA PRO A 21 1.27 -13.26 7.92
C PRO A 21 2.47 -12.44 7.42
N PRO A 22 3.74 -12.81 7.69
CA PRO A 22 4.91 -12.01 7.28
C PRO A 22 4.92 -11.63 5.79
N GLN A 23 4.54 -12.57 4.91
CA GLN A 23 4.43 -12.36 3.47
C GLN A 23 3.35 -11.34 3.08
N CYS A 24 2.42 -11.08 3.99
CA CYS A 24 1.35 -10.14 3.78
C CYS A 24 1.76 -8.73 4.23
N LEU A 25 2.79 -8.51 5.05
CA LEU A 25 3.08 -7.20 5.67
C LEU A 25 3.03 -6.02 4.70
N TYR A 26 3.54 -6.20 3.49
CA TYR A 26 3.59 -5.15 2.48
C TYR A 26 2.92 -5.57 1.17
N THR A 27 2.30 -4.61 0.49
CA THR A 27 1.75 -4.84 -0.85
C THR A 27 2.88 -4.90 -1.88
N PRO A 28 2.75 -5.70 -2.96
CA PRO A 28 3.83 -5.81 -3.96
C PRO A 28 4.17 -4.51 -4.71
N PHE A 29 3.27 -3.53 -4.70
CA PHE A 29 3.47 -2.18 -5.26
C PHE A 29 3.89 -1.14 -4.20
N GLY A 30 3.98 -1.50 -2.92
CA GLY A 30 4.40 -0.59 -1.85
C GLY A 30 5.91 -0.41 -1.79
N LYS A 31 6.38 0.77 -1.33
CA LYS A 31 7.81 1.13 -1.25
C LYS A 31 8.66 0.24 -0.32
N ASN A 32 8.04 -0.67 0.44
CA ASN A 32 8.72 -1.51 1.42
C ASN A 32 8.45 -2.99 1.08
N PHE A 33 9.40 -3.69 0.48
CA PHE A 33 9.57 -5.15 0.37
C PHE A 33 8.62 -6.03 -0.50
N SER A 34 9.25 -6.86 -1.34
CA SER A 34 9.33 -8.32 -1.12
C SER A 34 10.52 -8.92 -1.87
N ARG A 35 11.26 -9.82 -1.20
CA ARG A 35 12.26 -10.69 -1.82
C ARG A 35 11.58 -11.51 -2.92
N ALA A 36 12.10 -11.45 -4.13
CA ALA A 36 11.72 -12.40 -5.17
C ALA A 36 11.99 -13.85 -4.69
N SER A 37 11.40 -14.85 -5.35
CA SER A 37 11.60 -16.27 -5.00
C SER A 37 13.07 -16.72 -5.04
N ASP A 38 13.95 -15.91 -5.65
CA ASP A 38 15.40 -16.05 -5.71
C ASP A 38 16.16 -15.40 -4.54
N GLY A 39 15.47 -14.72 -3.61
CA GLY A 39 16.08 -14.05 -2.45
C GLY A 39 16.56 -12.60 -2.68
N SER A 40 16.25 -11.97 -3.81
CA SER A 40 16.67 -10.59 -4.12
C SER A 40 15.60 -9.53 -3.80
N ASP A 41 16.01 -8.38 -3.27
CA ASP A 41 15.18 -7.58 -2.35
C ASP A 41 14.05 -6.70 -2.93
N TRP A 42 13.89 -6.53 -4.27
CA TRP A 42 12.92 -5.52 -4.79
C TRP A 42 12.27 -5.87 -6.15
N ASN A 43 10.93 -5.72 -6.23
CA ASN A 43 10.14 -5.79 -7.48
C ASN A 43 10.09 -4.45 -8.24
N LEU A 44 10.23 -3.35 -7.50
CA LEU A 44 10.17 -1.97 -7.98
C LEU A 44 11.43 -1.23 -7.54
N TYR A 45 12.01 -0.45 -8.43
CA TYR A 45 13.07 0.50 -8.14
C TYR A 45 12.48 1.90 -8.09
N TYR A 46 12.56 2.53 -6.92
CA TYR A 46 12.07 3.89 -6.73
C TYR A 46 12.76 4.85 -7.69
N ALA A 47 11.97 5.64 -8.44
CA ALA A 47 12.48 6.70 -9.28
C ALA A 47 12.15 8.08 -8.70
N ALA A 48 10.87 8.38 -8.47
CA ALA A 48 10.44 9.68 -7.96
C ALA A 48 9.10 9.62 -7.22
N SER A 49 8.85 10.59 -6.35
CA SER A 49 7.51 10.84 -5.81
C SER A 49 7.28 12.29 -5.45
N VAL A 50 6.02 12.70 -5.54
CA VAL A 50 5.53 14.00 -5.06
C VAL A 50 4.34 13.74 -4.14
N GLY A 51 4.32 14.43 -3.01
CA GLY A 51 3.27 14.32 -2.01
C GLY A 51 2.61 15.67 -1.75
N TYR A 52 1.32 15.65 -1.45
CA TYR A 52 0.55 16.81 -1.02
C TYR A 52 -0.33 16.45 0.18
N THR A 53 -0.40 17.35 1.15
CA THR A 53 -1.33 17.26 2.28
C THR A 53 -2.24 18.46 2.25
N GLY A 54 -3.54 18.21 2.14
CA GLY A 54 -4.57 19.23 2.13
C GLY A 54 -4.84 19.80 3.53
N PRO A 55 -5.49 20.98 3.62
CA PRO A 55 -5.86 21.60 4.89
C PRO A 55 -6.84 20.76 5.72
N ASP A 56 -7.62 19.88 5.08
CA ASP A 56 -8.55 18.95 5.71
C ASP A 56 -7.87 17.66 6.21
N GLY A 57 -6.54 17.57 6.09
CA GLY A 57 -5.75 16.41 6.46
C GLY A 57 -5.73 15.29 5.42
N SER A 58 -6.43 15.44 4.29
CA SER A 58 -6.35 14.52 3.16
C SER A 58 -4.93 14.51 2.60
N ARG A 59 -4.43 13.34 2.17
CA ARG A 59 -3.08 13.20 1.62
C ARG A 59 -3.15 12.53 0.27
N VAL A 60 -2.30 12.96 -0.65
CA VAL A 60 -2.06 12.27 -1.91
C VAL A 60 -0.57 12.16 -2.17
N THR A 61 -0.13 11.04 -2.71
CA THR A 61 1.25 10.82 -3.14
C THR A 61 1.23 10.15 -4.51
N VAL A 62 1.88 10.79 -5.48
CA VAL A 62 2.17 10.20 -6.79
C VAL A 62 3.58 9.65 -6.74
N THR A 63 3.75 8.38 -7.05
CA THR A 63 5.05 7.70 -7.13
C THR A 63 5.24 7.12 -8.52
N VAL A 64 6.46 7.24 -9.02
CA VAL A 64 6.92 6.59 -10.25
C VAL A 64 8.05 5.65 -9.87
N ASP A 65 7.89 4.39 -10.27
CA ASP A 65 8.85 3.32 -10.02
C ASP A 65 9.21 2.62 -11.33
N ARG A 66 10.37 1.97 -11.36
CA ARG A 66 10.77 1.08 -12.45
C ARG A 66 10.62 -0.38 -12.01
N GLN A 67 9.81 -1.13 -12.73
CA GLN A 67 9.66 -2.57 -12.55
C GLN A 67 10.96 -3.29 -12.92
N ARG A 68 11.39 -4.20 -12.04
CA ARG A 68 12.52 -5.08 -12.30
C ARG A 68 12.20 -6.03 -13.46
N VAL A 69 13.23 -6.34 -14.26
CA VAL A 69 13.14 -7.35 -15.32
C VAL A 69 12.75 -8.70 -14.72
N GLY A 70 11.73 -9.36 -15.28
CA GLY A 70 11.22 -10.64 -14.80
C GLY A 70 10.25 -10.56 -13.62
N SER A 71 10.02 -9.38 -13.05
CA SER A 71 8.91 -9.15 -12.11
C SER A 71 7.65 -8.77 -12.87
N ASP A 72 6.48 -9.24 -12.44
CA ASP A 72 5.17 -8.68 -12.85
C ASP A 72 4.42 -8.24 -11.59
N VAL A 73 4.52 -6.94 -11.27
CA VAL A 73 3.95 -6.40 -10.03
C VAL A 73 2.42 -6.55 -9.97
N VAL A 74 1.74 -6.55 -11.12
CA VAL A 74 0.28 -6.68 -11.18
C VAL A 74 -0.12 -8.12 -10.91
N ALA A 75 0.56 -9.08 -11.53
CA ALA A 75 0.32 -10.50 -11.26
C ALA A 75 0.65 -10.85 -9.81
N LEU A 76 1.77 -10.34 -9.29
CA LEU A 76 2.15 -10.49 -7.87
C LEU A 76 1.10 -9.89 -6.93
N THR A 77 0.57 -8.71 -7.24
CA THR A 77 -0.49 -8.08 -6.44
C THR A 77 -1.77 -8.90 -6.46
N THR A 78 -2.16 -9.41 -7.62
CA THR A 78 -3.34 -10.27 -7.75
C THR A 78 -3.19 -11.55 -6.92
N SER A 79 -2.01 -12.19 -6.97
CA SER A 79 -1.71 -13.37 -6.15
C SER A 79 -1.62 -13.04 -4.67
N TRP A 80 -1.07 -11.89 -4.31
CA TRP A 80 -0.99 -11.44 -2.93
C TRP A 80 -2.39 -11.22 -2.34
N MET A 81 -3.31 -10.65 -3.12
CA MET A 81 -4.68 -10.38 -2.70
C MET A 81 -5.49 -11.62 -2.35
N SER A 82 -5.25 -12.75 -3.01
CA SER A 82 -5.94 -14.02 -2.68
C SER A 82 -5.58 -14.54 -1.30
N THR A 83 -4.40 -14.17 -0.78
CA THR A 83 -3.88 -14.64 0.51
C THR A 83 -3.97 -13.56 1.59
N CYS A 84 -3.83 -12.29 1.21
CA CYS A 84 -3.62 -11.15 2.12
C CYS A 84 -4.75 -10.11 2.04
N GLY A 85 -5.84 -10.41 1.33
CA GLY A 85 -6.95 -9.49 1.05
C GLY A 85 -7.75 -9.03 2.28
N THR A 86 -7.61 -9.70 3.41
CA THR A 86 -8.23 -9.27 4.68
C THR A 86 -7.36 -9.70 5.84
N TYR A 87 -7.15 -8.79 6.78
CA TYR A 87 -6.40 -9.07 8.00
C TYR A 87 -6.88 -8.19 9.15
N ASP A 88 -6.71 -8.68 10.38
CA ASP A 88 -7.01 -7.90 11.57
C ASP A 88 -5.75 -7.19 12.06
N ARG A 89 -5.90 -5.89 12.31
CA ARG A 89 -4.90 -5.02 12.89
C ARG A 89 -5.29 -4.76 14.34
N ALA A 90 -4.72 -5.55 15.25
CA ALA A 90 -4.98 -5.40 16.67
C ALA A 90 -4.08 -4.30 17.24
N PHE A 91 -4.66 -3.13 17.48
CA PHE A 91 -4.03 -2.03 18.19
C PHE A 91 -4.88 -1.72 19.42
N PRO A 92 -4.87 -2.60 20.41
CA PRO A 92 -3.98 -2.35 21.53
C PRO A 92 -3.07 -3.54 21.75
N THR A 93 -1.77 -3.34 21.54
CA THR A 93 -0.79 -4.17 22.21
C THR A 93 -0.49 -3.61 23.59
N PHE A 94 0.23 -4.39 24.41
CA PHE A 94 0.83 -3.88 25.64
C PHE A 94 1.59 -2.55 25.43
N ALA A 95 2.17 -2.34 24.25
CA ALA A 95 2.93 -1.15 23.90
C ALA A 95 2.08 0.08 23.54
N ASN A 96 0.83 -0.10 23.09
CA ASN A 96 -0.05 1.02 22.78
C ASN A 96 -1.52 0.70 23.10
N PRO A 97 -1.87 0.54 24.40
CA PRO A 97 -3.22 0.15 24.80
C PRO A 97 -4.29 1.22 24.54
N GLN A 98 -3.87 2.41 24.13
CA GLN A 98 -4.70 3.61 24.01
C GLN A 98 -5.33 3.80 22.63
N VAL A 99 -5.08 2.92 21.67
CA VAL A 99 -5.69 2.96 20.32
C VAL A 99 -6.78 1.89 20.17
N ARG A 100 -7.54 1.95 19.07
CA ARG A 100 -8.65 1.01 18.76
C ARG A 100 -8.20 -0.17 17.90
N ASN A 101 -8.84 -1.33 18.10
CA ASN A 101 -8.70 -2.48 17.21
C ASN A 101 -9.44 -2.28 15.88
N GLN A 102 -8.85 -2.75 14.77
CA GLN A 102 -9.46 -2.63 13.45
C GLN A 102 -9.34 -3.89 12.60
N ARG A 103 -10.35 -4.16 11.78
CA ARG A 103 -10.25 -5.06 10.64
C ARG A 103 -9.92 -4.24 9.41
N VAL A 104 -8.88 -4.65 8.70
CA VAL A 104 -8.52 -4.08 7.41
C VAL A 104 -8.95 -5.05 6.33
N THR A 105 -9.76 -4.55 5.40
CA THR A 105 -10.13 -5.27 4.19
C THR A 105 -9.55 -4.54 3.00
N THR A 106 -8.81 -5.27 2.18
CA THR A 106 -8.26 -4.76 0.94
C THR A 106 -9.00 -5.34 -0.24
N ALA A 107 -9.03 -4.61 -1.36
CA ALA A 107 -9.49 -5.13 -2.63
C ALA A 107 -8.59 -4.61 -3.75
N PHE A 108 -8.40 -5.43 -4.79
CA PHE A 108 -7.66 -5.06 -5.99
C PHE A 108 -8.48 -5.42 -7.23
N THR A 109 -8.81 -4.43 -8.04
CA THR A 109 -9.64 -4.60 -9.23
C THR A 109 -8.94 -4.05 -10.46
N ARG A 110 -9.09 -4.76 -11.57
CA ARG A 110 -8.75 -4.24 -12.90
C ARG A 110 -9.86 -3.27 -13.32
N GLU A 111 -9.50 -2.10 -13.81
CA GLU A 111 -10.44 -1.02 -14.13
C GLU A 111 -10.43 -0.66 -15.62
N GLN A 112 -11.05 0.46 -15.97
CA GLN A 112 -10.96 1.05 -17.31
C GLN A 112 -9.56 1.65 -17.58
N THR A 113 -9.29 1.92 -18.85
CA THR A 113 -8.02 2.53 -19.27
C THR A 113 -8.02 4.03 -18.99
N THR A 114 -6.95 4.54 -18.38
CA THR A 114 -6.69 5.98 -18.19
C THR A 114 -5.59 6.39 -19.15
N SER A 115 -5.82 7.40 -19.99
CA SER A 115 -4.89 7.79 -21.07
C SER A 115 -4.46 6.62 -21.97
N GLY A 116 -5.35 5.67 -22.25
CA GLY A 116 -5.05 4.47 -23.05
C GLY A 116 -4.24 3.39 -22.32
N VAL A 117 -3.90 3.60 -21.04
CA VAL A 117 -3.14 2.65 -20.22
C VAL A 117 -4.08 1.89 -19.28
N GLN A 118 -3.92 0.57 -19.21
CA GLN A 118 -4.66 -0.25 -18.26
C GLN A 118 -4.34 0.16 -16.82
N THR A 119 -5.39 0.47 -16.04
CA THR A 119 -5.26 0.81 -14.62
C THR A 119 -5.82 -0.28 -13.70
N TYR A 120 -5.39 -0.24 -12.45
CA TYR A 120 -5.83 -1.12 -11.38
C TYR A 120 -6.08 -0.30 -10.12
N ARG A 121 -7.19 -0.55 -9.44
CA ARG A 121 -7.52 0.09 -8.17
C ARG A 121 -7.21 -0.86 -7.03
N PHE A 122 -6.46 -0.37 -6.06
CA PHE A 122 -6.33 -0.98 -4.75
C PHE A 122 -7.03 -0.09 -3.72
N VAL A 123 -7.90 -0.68 -2.90
CA VAL A 123 -8.52 0.01 -1.78
C VAL A 123 -8.22 -0.75 -0.50
N ALA A 124 -7.86 -0.03 0.56
CA ALA A 124 -7.80 -0.55 1.91
C ALA A 124 -8.81 0.20 2.76
N SER A 125 -9.76 -0.53 3.35
CA SER A 125 -10.78 0.03 4.23
C SER A 125 -10.61 -0.55 5.62
N SER A 126 -10.58 0.32 6.62
CA SER A 126 -10.50 -0.06 8.02
C SER A 126 -11.86 0.10 8.70
N ARG A 127 -12.29 -0.92 9.43
CA ARG A 127 -13.47 -0.86 10.32
C ARG A 127 -13.06 -1.21 11.75
N SER A 128 -13.67 -0.55 12.73
CA SER A 128 -13.42 -0.89 14.14
C SER A 128 -13.93 -2.29 14.47
N LEU A 129 -13.19 -3.01 15.32
CA LEU A 129 -13.58 -4.35 15.81
C LEU A 129 -14.33 -4.27 17.15
N ASP A 130 -14.11 -3.20 17.92
CA ASP A 130 -14.70 -2.98 19.24
C ASP A 130 -15.34 -1.59 19.38
N ASP A 131 -16.56 -1.58 19.89
CA ASP A 131 -17.27 -0.35 20.28
C ASP A 131 -16.90 0.09 21.70
N ALA A 132 -16.37 -0.82 22.52
CA ALA A 132 -15.93 -0.54 23.89
C ALA A 132 -14.77 0.47 23.96
N THR A 133 -14.07 0.70 22.84
CA THR A 133 -12.96 1.65 22.75
C THR A 133 -13.32 2.88 21.92
N THR A 134 -14.60 3.21 21.72
CA THR A 134 -15.03 4.29 20.81
C THR A 134 -14.46 5.68 21.18
N GLY A 135 -14.06 5.89 22.44
CA GLY A 135 -13.36 7.11 22.89
C GLY A 135 -11.84 7.12 22.67
N LYS A 136 -11.24 6.02 22.19
CA LYS A 136 -9.81 5.94 21.91
C LYS A 136 -9.50 6.49 20.51
N PRO A 137 -8.35 7.14 20.29
CA PRO A 137 -7.91 7.55 18.97
C PRO A 137 -7.83 6.36 18.00
N LEU A 138 -8.12 6.65 16.72
CA LEU A 138 -7.91 5.69 15.64
C LEU A 138 -6.41 5.55 15.36
N PRO A 139 -5.95 4.36 14.92
CA PRO A 139 -4.56 4.18 14.54
C PRO A 139 -4.21 5.02 13.30
N SER A 140 -2.91 5.34 13.15
CA SER A 140 -2.40 6.01 11.95
C SER A 140 -2.69 5.16 10.70
N GLY A 141 -3.27 5.77 9.68
CA GLY A 141 -3.74 5.09 8.48
C GLY A 141 -5.12 4.43 8.59
N ALA A 142 -5.85 4.68 9.69
CA ALA A 142 -7.27 4.33 9.78
C ALA A 142 -8.12 5.11 8.77
N GLY A 143 -9.16 4.47 8.26
CA GLY A 143 -10.06 5.03 7.25
C GLY A 143 -9.94 4.28 5.93
N VAL A 144 -10.17 5.00 4.83
CA VAL A 144 -10.07 4.47 3.47
C VAL A 144 -8.81 5.01 2.81
N THR A 145 -7.91 4.11 2.44
CA THR A 145 -6.79 4.39 1.54
C THR A 145 -7.16 3.91 0.15
N ARG A 146 -6.95 4.75 -0.85
CA ARG A 146 -7.20 4.46 -2.26
C ARG A 146 -5.88 4.55 -2.99
N VAL A 147 -5.59 3.58 -3.83
CA VAL A 147 -4.40 3.55 -4.66
C VAL A 147 -4.81 3.23 -6.08
N LEU A 148 -4.37 4.04 -7.02
CA LEU A 148 -4.50 3.77 -8.45
C LEU A 148 -3.12 3.40 -9.00
N LEU A 149 -3.05 2.27 -9.68
CA LEU A 149 -1.84 1.70 -10.25
C LEU A 149 -1.95 1.65 -11.77
N ALA A 150 -0.91 2.03 -12.49
CA ALA A 150 -0.79 1.77 -13.92
C ALA A 150 0.62 1.34 -14.29
N ARG A 151 0.74 0.53 -15.35
CA ARG A 151 2.02 0.08 -15.88
C ARG A 151 2.16 0.50 -17.33
N VAL A 152 3.21 1.26 -17.63
CA VAL A 152 3.64 1.61 -18.99
C VAL A 152 5.00 0.99 -19.23
N ARG A 153 5.04 -0.10 -20.02
CA ARG A 153 6.25 -0.90 -20.24
C ARG A 153 6.84 -1.39 -18.90
N SER A 154 8.03 -0.90 -18.52
CA SER A 154 8.71 -1.20 -17.26
C SER A 154 8.55 -0.10 -16.20
N VAL A 155 7.72 0.91 -16.44
CA VAL A 155 7.44 1.98 -15.47
C VAL A 155 6.08 1.72 -14.82
N VAL A 156 6.03 1.86 -13.51
CA VAL A 156 4.84 1.68 -12.69
C VAL A 156 4.53 3.01 -12.03
N PHE A 157 3.30 3.47 -12.19
CA PHE A 157 2.78 4.68 -11.59
C PHE A 157 1.81 4.31 -10.49
N THR A 158 1.96 4.94 -9.33
CA THR A 158 1.11 4.72 -8.16
C THR A 158 0.61 6.06 -7.66
N VAL A 159 -0.70 6.25 -7.62
CA VAL A 159 -1.34 7.41 -6.97
C VAL A 159 -2.06 6.92 -5.73
N GLU A 160 -1.47 7.17 -4.56
CA GLU A 160 -2.05 6.83 -3.26
C GLU A 160 -2.72 8.05 -2.65
N ALA A 161 -3.92 7.88 -2.11
CA ALA A 161 -4.62 8.93 -1.38
C ALA A 161 -5.38 8.42 -0.16
N THR A 162 -5.53 9.30 0.82
CA THR A 162 -6.35 9.12 2.02
C THR A 162 -7.29 10.31 2.21
N GLY A 163 -8.30 10.13 3.07
CA GLY A 163 -9.27 11.19 3.36
C GLY A 163 -10.35 11.32 2.28
N LYS A 164 -10.67 12.56 1.91
CA LYS A 164 -11.80 12.92 1.04
C LYS A 164 -11.51 12.84 -0.46
N ILE A 165 -10.29 12.49 -0.85
CA ILE A 165 -9.88 12.43 -2.26
C ILE A 165 -10.52 11.21 -2.94
N GLY A 166 -11.21 11.46 -4.06
CA GLY A 166 -11.97 10.46 -4.82
C GLY A 166 -11.20 9.91 -6.02
N TYR A 167 -11.70 8.81 -6.61
CA TYR A 167 -11.00 8.18 -7.75
C TYR A 167 -10.89 9.07 -8.99
N ALA A 168 -11.83 9.99 -9.23
CA ALA A 168 -11.75 10.93 -10.34
C ALA A 168 -10.49 11.82 -10.24
N ASP A 169 -10.13 12.27 -9.03
CA ASP A 169 -8.92 13.04 -8.78
C ASP A 169 -7.67 12.19 -9.01
N LEU A 170 -7.69 10.93 -8.56
CA LEU A 170 -6.59 9.99 -8.75
C LEU A 170 -6.37 9.69 -10.24
N ASP A 171 -7.45 9.49 -10.99
CA ASP A 171 -7.41 9.25 -12.44
C ASP A 171 -6.79 10.44 -13.18
N ALA A 172 -7.16 11.67 -12.82
CA ALA A 172 -6.58 12.89 -13.40
C ALA A 172 -5.08 13.06 -13.08
N MET A 173 -4.69 12.78 -11.83
CA MET A 173 -3.27 12.85 -11.42
C MET A 173 -2.44 11.77 -12.11
N LEU A 174 -2.97 10.56 -12.25
CA LEU A 174 -2.30 9.48 -12.96
C LEU A 174 -2.13 9.81 -14.45
N ALA A 175 -3.19 10.29 -15.11
CA ALA A 175 -3.15 10.71 -16.51
C ALA A 175 -2.05 11.78 -16.73
N THR A 176 -1.97 12.75 -15.82
CA THR A 176 -0.94 13.81 -15.85
C THR A 176 0.47 13.23 -15.65
N ALA A 177 0.64 12.31 -14.70
CA ALA A 177 1.94 11.68 -14.44
C ALA A 177 2.44 10.86 -15.65
N ILE A 178 1.54 10.11 -16.30
CA ILE A 178 1.85 9.36 -17.51
C ILE A 178 2.24 10.32 -18.65
N ALA A 179 1.44 11.35 -18.91
CA ALA A 179 1.71 12.32 -19.97
C ALA A 179 3.06 13.04 -19.78
N ASN A 180 3.38 13.43 -18.54
CA ASN A 180 4.67 14.06 -18.22
C ASN A 180 5.85 13.10 -18.41
N ALA A 181 5.69 11.82 -18.07
CA ALA A 181 6.71 10.82 -18.29
C ALA A 181 6.93 10.52 -19.79
N GLU A 182 5.88 10.58 -20.61
CA GLU A 182 5.97 10.43 -22.07
C GLU A 182 6.64 11.63 -22.76
N ALA A 183 6.46 12.84 -22.21
CA ALA A 183 7.04 14.08 -22.72
C ALA A 183 8.49 14.31 -22.27
N ALA A 184 9.01 13.56 -21.29
CA ALA A 184 10.36 13.73 -20.78
C ALA A 184 11.42 13.37 -21.85
N PRO A 185 12.51 14.15 -21.98
CA PRO A 185 13.62 13.82 -22.88
C PRO A 185 14.20 12.44 -22.53
N ARG A 186 14.51 11.64 -23.56
CA ARG A 186 15.15 10.33 -23.40
C ARG A 186 16.63 10.43 -23.10
#